data_AF-A0A969NG28-F1
#
_entry.id   AF-A0A969NG28-F1
#
_cell.length_a   1.000
_cell.length_b   1.000
_cell.length_c   1.000
_cell.angle_alpha   90.00
_cell.angle_beta   90.00
_cell.angle_gamma   90.00
#
_symmetry.space_group_name_H-M   'P 1'
#
loop_
_entity.id
_entity.type
_entity.pdbx_description
1 polymer ?
#
loop_
_entity_poly.entity_id
_entity_poly.type
_entity_poly.pdbx_seq_one_letter_code
_entity_poly.pdbx_strand_id
1 'polypeptide(L)'
;MIPPEIKKALLEGNSKLLADHFNQSVELLIKNKEDVYSKAQAELILKDFFKKNTPNDFIIEAEGESNGIKYVIGNLKTRSGKFKVYLAYQKPTDTLPSID
;
A
#
# COMPACT_ATOMS: atom_id res chain seq x y z
N MET A 1 -13.72 -2.23 2.34
CA MET A 1 -13.46 -1.25 1.28
C MET A 1 -12.17 -0.51 1.50
N ILE A 2 -11.28 -0.58 0.50
CA ILE A 2 -10.05 0.21 0.41
C ILE A 2 -10.33 1.72 0.51
N PRO A 3 -9.51 2.50 1.26
CA PRO A 3 -9.57 3.96 1.22
C PRO A 3 -9.39 4.51 -0.21
N PRO A 4 -10.23 5.48 -0.64
CA PRO A 4 -10.15 6.06 -1.98
C PRO A 4 -8.76 6.64 -2.32
N GLU A 5 -8.07 7.22 -1.35
CA GLU A 5 -6.76 7.84 -1.49
C GLU A 5 -5.67 6.80 -1.77
N ILE A 6 -5.71 5.66 -1.09
CA ILE A 6 -4.81 4.53 -1.36
C ILE A 6 -5.06 3.98 -2.77
N LYS A 7 -6.34 3.80 -3.14
CA LYS A 7 -6.69 3.34 -4.50
C LYS A 7 -6.19 4.33 -5.56
N LYS A 8 -6.39 5.63 -5.34
CA LYS A 8 -5.91 6.70 -6.22
C LYS A 8 -4.39 6.67 -6.36
N ALA A 9 -3.66 6.55 -5.24
CA ALA A 9 -2.20 6.51 -5.24
C ALA A 9 -1.65 5.32 -6.06
N LEU A 10 -2.30 4.14 -5.97
CA LEU A 10 -1.95 2.98 -6.78
C LEU A 10 -2.20 3.22 -8.28
N LEU A 11 -3.36 3.79 -8.63
CA LEU A 11 -3.73 4.08 -10.02
C LEU A 11 -2.82 5.12 -10.68
N GLU A 12 -2.39 6.13 -9.91
CA GLU A 12 -1.50 7.19 -10.39
C GLU A 12 -0.01 6.80 -10.31
N GLY A 13 0.32 5.66 -9.68
CA GLY A 13 1.72 5.32 -9.35
C GLY A 13 2.38 6.37 -8.45
N ASN A 14 1.61 7.02 -7.59
CA ASN A 14 2.03 8.12 -6.74
C ASN A 14 2.55 7.59 -5.40
N SER A 15 3.84 7.27 -5.34
CA SER A 15 4.49 6.72 -4.14
C SER A 15 4.38 7.65 -2.92
N LYS A 16 4.42 8.97 -3.14
CA LYS A 16 4.33 9.96 -2.07
C LYS A 16 2.95 9.93 -1.40
N LEU A 17 1.89 9.98 -2.21
CA LEU A 17 0.51 9.88 -1.71
C LEU A 17 0.28 8.54 -1.00
N LEU A 18 0.84 7.45 -1.52
CA LEU A 18 0.73 6.15 -0.88
C LEU A 18 1.45 6.12 0.48
N ALA A 19 2.64 6.72 0.56
CA ALA A 19 3.44 6.78 1.78
C ALA A 19 2.81 7.62 2.90
N ASP A 20 1.88 8.53 2.59
CA ASP A 20 1.10 9.25 3.60
C ASP A 20 0.24 8.34 4.47
N HIS A 21 -0.02 7.11 4.01
CA HIS A 21 -0.74 6.08 4.76
C HIS A 21 0.16 5.06 5.45
N PHE A 22 1.48 5.19 5.35
CA PHE A 22 2.42 4.26 5.96
C PHE A 22 2.67 4.58 7.43
N ASN A 23 2.82 3.51 8.22
CA ASN A 23 3.48 3.59 9.52
C ASN A 23 4.96 3.99 9.34
N GLN A 24 5.62 4.37 10.43
CA GLN A 24 7.05 4.70 10.40
C GLN A 24 7.92 3.52 9.90
N SER A 25 7.49 2.29 10.19
CA SER A 25 8.06 1.05 9.68
C SER A 25 7.03 0.29 8.85
N VAL A 26 7.46 -0.21 7.69
CA VAL A 26 6.62 -0.90 6.70
C VAL A 26 7.30 -2.20 6.33
N GLU A 27 6.60 -3.31 6.50
CA GLU A 27 6.98 -4.59 5.92
C GLU A 27 6.65 -4.58 4.42
N LEU A 28 7.66 -4.85 3.58
CA LEU A 28 7.50 -4.81 2.13
C LEU A 28 8.17 -6.01 1.49
N LEU A 29 7.35 -6.83 0.83
CA LEU A 29 7.80 -7.85 -0.11
C LEU A 29 7.73 -7.30 -1.54
N ILE A 30 8.88 -7.14 -2.18
CA ILE A 30 8.96 -6.70 -3.58
C ILE A 30 10.15 -7.37 -4.28
N LYS A 31 9.93 -7.87 -5.51
CA LYS A 31 10.95 -8.61 -6.29
C LYS A 31 11.59 -9.76 -5.50
N ASN A 32 10.78 -10.53 -4.77
CA ASN A 32 11.23 -11.64 -3.91
C ASN A 32 12.15 -11.23 -2.75
N LYS A 33 12.20 -9.94 -2.40
CA LYS A 33 12.86 -9.46 -1.19
C LYS A 33 11.80 -8.96 -0.21
N GLU A 34 11.73 -9.61 0.94
CA GLU A 34 10.93 -9.21 2.10
C GLU A 34 11.85 -8.61 3.14
N ASP A 35 11.51 -7.42 3.63
CA ASP A 35 12.27 -6.73 4.67
C ASP A 35 11.37 -5.69 5.35
N VAL A 36 11.81 -5.16 6.49
CA VAL A 36 11.17 -4.02 7.15
C VAL A 36 11.94 -2.76 6.80
N TYR A 37 11.24 -1.78 6.23
CA TYR A 37 11.81 -0.52 5.79
C TYR A 37 11.19 0.65 6.55
N SER A 38 11.91 1.76 6.65
CA SER A 38 11.30 3.02 7.08
C SER A 38 10.29 3.53 6.04
N LYS A 39 9.33 4.38 6.45
CA LYS A 39 8.40 5.06 5.53
C LYS A 39 9.13 5.67 4.32
N ALA A 40 10.23 6.37 4.56
CA ALA A 40 11.01 7.02 3.50
C ALA A 40 11.67 6.00 2.56
N GLN A 41 12.21 4.91 3.09
CA GLN A 41 12.79 3.83 2.28
C GLN A 41 11.73 3.13 1.44
N ALA A 42 10.58 2.80 2.03
CA ALA A 42 9.46 2.18 1.33
C ALA A 42 8.92 3.09 0.21
N GLU A 43 8.79 4.40 0.46
CA GLU A 43 8.41 5.38 -0.57
C GLU A 43 9.38 5.34 -1.76
N LEU A 44 10.69 5.38 -1.51
CA LEU A 44 11.70 5.36 -2.57
C LEU A 44 11.67 4.06 -3.38
N ILE A 45 11.51 2.91 -2.71
CA ILE A 45 11.38 1.61 -3.38
C ILE A 45 10.16 1.59 -4.28
N LEU A 46 9.01 2.09 -3.80
CA LEU A 46 7.77 2.13 -4.58
C LEU A 46 7.83 3.16 -5.71
N LYS A 47 8.52 4.28 -5.51
CA LYS A 47 8.79 5.28 -6.55
C LYS A 47 9.54 4.65 -7.73
N ASP A 48 10.60 3.90 -7.44
CA ASP A 48 11.36 3.17 -8.45
C ASP A 48 10.55 2.06 -9.12
N PHE A 49 9.69 1.40 -8.36
CA PHE A 49 8.77 0.40 -8.89
C PHE A 49 7.77 1.01 -9.88
N PHE A 50 7.07 2.08 -9.51
CA PHE A 50 6.08 2.74 -10.37
C PHE A 50 6.72 3.43 -11.58
N LYS A 51 7.94 3.96 -11.45
CA LYS A 51 8.71 4.49 -12.58
C LYS A 51 9.01 3.41 -13.64
N LYS A 52 9.30 2.19 -13.20
CA LYS A 52 9.57 1.04 -14.09
C LYS A 52 8.29 0.37 -14.59
N ASN A 53 7.20 0.46 -13.80
CA ASN A 53 5.95 -0.23 -14.04
C ASN A 53 4.79 0.77 -13.90
N THR A 54 4.65 1.68 -14.87
CA THR A 54 3.61 2.72 -14.84
C THR A 54 2.21 2.08 -14.78
N PRO A 55 1.44 2.29 -13.70
CA PRO A 55 0.11 1.74 -13.56
C PRO A 55 -0.87 2.30 -14.60
N ASN A 56 -1.88 1.52 -14.92
CA ASN A 56 -3.02 1.97 -15.74
C ASN A 56 -4.37 1.54 -15.17
N ASP A 57 -4.40 0.52 -14.32
CA ASP A 57 -5.62 -0.02 -13.72
C ASP A 57 -5.29 -0.80 -12.44
N PHE A 58 -6.24 -0.83 -11.50
CA PHE A 58 -6.15 -1.59 -10.27
C PHE A 58 -7.49 -2.28 -10.00
N ILE A 59 -7.49 -3.60 -10.16
CA ILE A 59 -8.68 -4.44 -9.99
C ILE A 59 -8.58 -5.18 -8.67
N ILE A 60 -9.52 -4.91 -7.76
CA ILE A 60 -9.65 -5.62 -6.50
C ILE A 60 -10.23 -7.01 -6.79
N GLU A 61 -9.55 -8.05 -6.34
CA GLU A 61 -10.01 -9.44 -6.42
C GLU A 61 -10.68 -9.89 -5.13
N ALA A 62 -10.15 -9.46 -3.98
CA ALA A 62 -10.70 -9.75 -2.67
C ALA A 62 -10.38 -8.61 -1.71
N GLU A 63 -11.29 -8.33 -0.79
CA GLU A 63 -11.03 -7.47 0.36
C GLU A 63 -11.80 -7.98 1.57
N GLY A 64 -11.31 -7.68 2.76
CA GLY A 64 -11.95 -8.13 3.99
C GLY A 64 -11.30 -7.54 5.22
N GLU A 65 -11.70 -8.08 6.36
CA GLU A 65 -11.19 -7.69 7.67
C GLU A 65 -11.09 -8.93 8.56
N SER A 66 -10.00 -9.02 9.34
CA SER A 66 -9.78 -10.07 10.33
C SER A 66 -9.02 -9.49 11.52
N ASN A 67 -9.53 -9.69 12.74
CA ASN A 67 -8.92 -9.19 13.97
C ASN A 67 -8.57 -7.68 13.93
N GLY A 68 -9.45 -6.86 13.35
CA GLY A 68 -9.23 -5.41 13.18
C GLY A 68 -8.26 -5.02 12.06
N ILE A 69 -7.63 -5.99 11.39
CA ILE A 69 -6.76 -5.79 10.24
C ILE A 69 -7.60 -5.90 8.97
N LYS A 70 -7.67 -4.81 8.21
CA LYS A 70 -8.26 -4.81 6.87
C LYS A 70 -7.22 -5.27 5.86
N TYR A 71 -7.65 -6.03 4.87
CA TYR A 71 -6.78 -6.45 3.77
C TYR A 71 -7.44 -6.22 2.42
N VAL A 72 -6.61 -6.01 1.41
CA VAL A 72 -7.00 -5.90 0.00
C VAL A 72 -6.02 -6.71 -0.83
N ILE A 73 -6.57 -7.53 -1.72
CA ILE A 73 -5.85 -8.29 -2.73
C ILE A 73 -6.35 -7.81 -4.08
N GLY A 74 -5.43 -7.39 -4.95
CA GLY A 74 -5.80 -6.94 -6.28
C GLY A 74 -4.68 -7.09 -7.30
N ASN A 75 -5.03 -6.91 -8.57
CA ASN A 75 -4.08 -6.85 -9.66
C ASN A 75 -3.84 -5.40 -10.06
N LEU A 76 -2.59 -4.95 -9.93
CA LEU A 76 -2.10 -3.73 -10.52
C LEU A 76 -1.67 -4.04 -11.95
N LYS A 77 -2.44 -3.56 -12.92
CA LYS A 77 -2.04 -3.60 -14.32
C LYS A 77 -1.15 -2.40 -14.61
N THR A 78 -0.06 -2.67 -15.30
CA THR A 78 0.93 -1.68 -15.68
C THR A 78 1.29 -1.85 -17.16
N ARG A 79 2.05 -0.91 -17.72
CA ARG A 79 2.58 -1.04 -19.09
C ARG A 79 3.54 -2.21 -19.28
N SER A 80 4.22 -2.64 -18.21
CA SER A 80 5.25 -3.69 -18.24
C SER A 80 4.75 -5.06 -17.78
N GLY A 81 3.51 -5.17 -17.31
CA GLY A 81 2.94 -6.42 -16.83
C GLY A 81 1.86 -6.23 -15.76
N LYS A 82 1.42 -7.35 -15.18
CA LYS A 82 0.45 -7.39 -14.07
C LYS A 82 1.18 -7.79 -12.79
N PHE A 83 0.91 -7.08 -11.72
CA PHE A 83 1.47 -7.35 -10.40
C PHE A 83 0.34 -7.62 -9.41
N LYS A 84 0.46 -8.71 -8.65
CA LYS A 84 -0.45 -8.97 -7.56
C LYS A 84 -0.03 -8.13 -6.36
N VAL A 85 -0.96 -7.35 -5.83
CA VAL A 85 -0.77 -6.43 -4.72
C VAL A 85 -1.55 -6.95 -3.54
N TYR A 86 -0.87 -7.08 -2.41
CA TYR A 86 -1.43 -7.41 -1.11
C TYR A 86 -1.19 -6.22 -0.19
N LEU A 87 -2.26 -5.68 0.38
CA LEU A 87 -2.20 -4.59 1.36
C LEU A 87 -2.87 -5.07 2.64
N ALA A 88 -2.21 -4.83 3.76
CA ALA A 88 -2.78 -4.97 5.09
C ALA A 88 -2.68 -3.62 5.80
N TYR A 89 -3.78 -3.16 6.39
CA TYR A 89 -3.83 -1.88 7.07
C TYR A 89 -4.87 -1.92 8.19
N GLN A 90 -4.68 -1.06 9.18
CA GLN A 90 -5.62 -0.84 10.26
C GLN A 90 -6.02 0.64 10.20
N LYS A 91 -7.23 0.96 10.67
CA LYS A 91 -7.50 2.37 10.98
C LYS A 91 -6.57 2.78 12.13
N PRO A 92 -6.09 4.03 12.17
CA PRO A 92 -5.46 4.54 13.38
C PRO A 92 -6.39 4.24 14.54
N THR A 93 -5.89 3.54 15.56
CA THR A 93 -6.63 3.42 16.80
C THR A 93 -6.80 4.84 17.31
N ASP A 94 -8.03 5.37 17.34
CA ASP A 94 -8.34 6.56 18.12
C ASP A 94 -8.07 6.18 19.58
N THR A 95 -6.82 6.29 20.02
CA THR A 95 -6.54 6.36 21.45
C THR A 95 -7.22 7.62 21.91
N LEU A 96 -8.39 7.45 22.54
CA LEU A 96 -9.00 8.50 23.37
C LEU A 96 -7.86 9.16 24.17
N PRO A 97 -7.79 10.50 24.23
CA PRO A 97 -6.76 11.16 25.02
C PRO A 97 -6.83 10.57 26.43
N SER A 98 -5.70 10.05 26.90
CA SER A 98 -5.54 9.61 28.29
C SER A 98 -6.06 10.75 29.18
N ILE A 99 -7.10 10.48 29.95
CA ILE A 99 -7.51 11.37 31.03
C ILE A 99 -6.50 11.08 32.15
N ASP A 100 -5.53 11.96 32.32
CA ASP A 100 -4.75 12.06 33.55
C ASP A 100 -5.66 12.47 34.73
#